data_AF-A0AAD6ZAF5-F1
#
_entry.id   AF-A0AAD6ZAF5-F1
#
_cell.length_a   1.000
_cell.length_b   1.000
_cell.length_c   1.000
_cell.angle_alpha   90.00
_cell.angle_beta   90.00
_cell.angle_gamma   90.00
#
_symmetry.space_group_name_H-M   'P 1'
#
loop_
_entity.id
_entity.type
_entity.pdbx_description
1 polymer ?
#
loop_
_entity_poly.entity_id
_entity_poly.type
_entity_poly.pdbx_seq_one_letter_code
_entity_poly.pdbx_strand_id
1 'polypeptide(L)'
;MQPLDDEALSMAFPWSSKTIRSRRKALTTFCCGCGQREDTLDQPLRYCSKCQVASYCSKECQKSDWPEHKPICGTAGIPKLIKSLMANPDLLVPLGGCFILAFDLIDRARCSEPLVARLDVALEPSDIFNCAEIFLGLGGGTLASGSGSKKAGKGKNYNGMLQVNAFTPITNPKRITDSHRVVWQRERAKADAAGSRANEVVLLDIFHADGQMSMTVPMQLSPGLKDLVAEWKADGFAKPTDVDPTGKTTRDPCTIQTSIQILNAYIRADRKNKMLLRAQMRPADLQVIRDAATDPKTTPAIMLLTKISREPIYQPMYQVFVEARMAATGVAPSIPVLNLL
;
A
#
# COMPACT_ATOMS: atom_id res chain seq x y z
N MET A 1 20.74 11.47 -2.70
CA MET A 1 20.43 10.08 -2.30
C MET A 1 21.38 9.17 -3.06
N GLN A 2 22.49 8.74 -2.45
CA GLN A 2 23.29 7.67 -3.06
C GLN A 2 22.47 6.37 -2.98
N PRO A 3 22.36 5.59 -4.06
CA PRO A 3 21.72 4.29 -3.99
C PRO A 3 22.48 3.43 -2.98
N LEU A 4 21.77 2.68 -2.15
CA LEU A 4 22.36 1.53 -1.47
C LEU A 4 23.02 0.64 -2.55
N ASP A 5 24.24 0.20 -2.32
CA ASP A 5 24.90 -0.74 -3.22
C ASP A 5 24.18 -2.09 -3.24
N ASP A 6 24.55 -2.94 -4.21
CA ASP A 6 23.88 -4.22 -4.44
C ASP A 6 24.04 -5.20 -3.26
N GLU A 7 25.07 -5.04 -2.43
CA GLU A 7 25.34 -5.86 -1.25
C GLU A 7 24.45 -5.46 -0.08
N ALA A 8 24.36 -4.16 0.21
CA ALA A 8 23.45 -3.60 1.20
C ALA A 8 21.98 -3.87 0.85
N LEU A 9 21.61 -3.79 -0.44
CA LEU A 9 20.27 -4.18 -0.90
C LEU A 9 20.00 -5.68 -0.76
N SER A 10 21.00 -6.53 -0.93
CA SER A 10 20.85 -7.98 -0.77
C SER A 10 20.71 -8.38 0.70
N MET A 11 21.41 -7.68 1.61
CA MET A 11 21.27 -7.87 3.04
C MET A 11 19.94 -7.33 3.57
N ALA A 12 19.50 -6.16 3.08
CA ALA A 12 18.23 -5.54 3.48
C ALA A 12 17.00 -6.29 2.94
N PHE A 13 17.13 -6.98 1.79
CA PHE A 13 16.03 -7.71 1.14
C PHE A 13 16.47 -9.13 0.76
N PRO A 14 16.53 -10.06 1.73
CA PRO A 14 17.03 -11.41 1.51
C PRO A 14 16.07 -12.27 0.64
N TRP A 15 14.84 -11.82 0.43
CA TRP A 15 13.81 -12.61 -0.26
C TRP A 15 13.92 -12.53 -1.79
N SER A 16 14.09 -13.69 -2.42
CA SER A 16 14.01 -13.81 -3.89
C SER A 16 12.57 -13.72 -4.39
N SER A 17 12.36 -13.31 -5.65
CA SER A 17 11.04 -13.38 -6.31
C SER A 17 10.45 -14.79 -6.31
N LYS A 18 11.29 -15.83 -6.33
CA LYS A 18 10.84 -17.22 -6.24
C LYS A 18 10.20 -17.49 -4.87
N THR A 19 10.82 -17.00 -3.80
CA THR A 19 10.28 -17.09 -2.44
C THR A 19 8.96 -16.34 -2.31
N ILE A 20 8.88 -15.10 -2.82
CA ILE A 20 7.64 -14.32 -2.79
C ILE A 20 6.51 -15.00 -3.56
N ARG A 21 6.79 -15.58 -4.74
CA ARG A 21 5.79 -16.35 -5.50
C ARG A 21 5.30 -17.58 -4.73
N SER A 22 6.19 -18.28 -4.04
CA SER A 22 5.83 -19.45 -3.21
C SER A 22 4.92 -19.03 -2.06
N ARG A 23 5.30 -18.00 -1.30
CA ARG A 23 4.48 -17.45 -0.20
C ARG A 23 3.12 -16.95 -0.69
N ARG A 24 3.06 -16.33 -1.86
CA ARG A 24 1.79 -15.89 -2.47
C ARG A 24 0.81 -17.06 -2.71
N LYS A 25 1.31 -18.23 -3.08
CA LYS A 25 0.47 -19.43 -3.27
C LYS A 25 -0.09 -19.98 -1.96
N ALA A 26 0.61 -19.74 -0.85
CA ALA A 26 0.15 -20.15 0.48
C ALA A 26 -0.93 -19.21 1.06
N LEU A 27 -1.09 -18.00 0.49
CA LEU A 27 -2.17 -17.10 0.88
C LEU A 27 -3.50 -17.68 0.45
N THR A 28 -4.45 -17.73 1.39
CA THR A 28 -5.81 -18.14 1.07
C THR A 28 -6.41 -17.20 0.01
N THR A 29 -6.98 -17.78 -1.03
CA THR A 29 -7.68 -17.03 -2.07
C THR A 29 -9.16 -16.93 -1.74
N PHE A 30 -9.82 -15.87 -2.23
CA PHE A 30 -11.21 -15.55 -1.95
C PHE A 30 -11.97 -15.39 -3.26
N CYS A 31 -13.28 -15.67 -3.24
CA CYS A 31 -14.17 -15.35 -4.33
C CYS A 31 -14.38 -13.83 -4.40
N CYS A 32 -14.10 -13.21 -5.55
CA CYS A 32 -14.31 -11.77 -5.75
C CYS A 32 -15.79 -11.38 -5.70
N GLY A 33 -16.71 -12.27 -6.12
CA GLY A 33 -18.15 -11.97 -6.12
C GLY A 33 -18.85 -12.08 -4.75
N CYS A 34 -18.53 -13.09 -3.93
CA CYS A 34 -19.21 -13.34 -2.65
C CYS A 34 -18.29 -13.29 -1.42
N GLY A 35 -16.98 -13.09 -1.60
CA GLY A 35 -16.00 -13.04 -0.52
C GLY A 35 -15.66 -14.39 0.11
N GLN A 36 -16.30 -15.50 -0.28
CA GLN A 36 -16.02 -16.83 0.30
C GLN A 36 -14.59 -17.28 0.04
N ARG A 37 -13.96 -17.89 1.05
CA ARG A 37 -12.59 -18.41 0.94
C ARG A 37 -12.56 -19.71 0.16
N GLU A 38 -11.48 -19.92 -0.58
CA GLU A 38 -11.24 -21.16 -1.31
C GLU A 38 -11.26 -22.39 -0.38
N ASP A 39 -10.69 -22.26 0.82
CA ASP A 39 -10.65 -23.32 1.83
C ASP A 39 -11.98 -23.53 2.59
N THR A 40 -13.08 -22.90 2.15
CA THR A 40 -14.46 -23.15 2.63
C THR A 40 -15.37 -23.70 1.54
N LEU A 41 -14.85 -23.87 0.32
CA LEU A 41 -15.62 -24.33 -0.82
C LEU A 41 -15.34 -25.81 -1.07
N ASP A 42 -16.36 -26.55 -1.48
CA ASP A 42 -16.21 -27.94 -1.93
C ASP A 42 -15.42 -28.04 -3.24
N GLN A 43 -15.30 -26.93 -3.97
CA GLN A 43 -14.65 -26.85 -5.27
C GLN A 43 -13.64 -25.69 -5.28
N PRO A 44 -12.48 -25.86 -5.94
CA PRO A 44 -11.50 -24.80 -6.05
C PRO A 44 -12.07 -23.59 -6.79
N LEU A 45 -11.52 -22.41 -6.49
CA LEU A 45 -11.99 -21.19 -7.14
C LEU A 45 -11.63 -21.21 -8.63
N ARG A 46 -12.56 -20.74 -9.44
CA ARG A 46 -12.38 -20.58 -10.88
C ARG A 46 -11.78 -19.22 -11.16
N TYR A 47 -10.62 -19.20 -11.81
CA TYR A 47 -9.98 -17.95 -12.18
C TYR A 47 -10.59 -17.37 -13.46
N CYS A 48 -10.70 -16.05 -13.52
CA CYS A 48 -11.10 -15.34 -14.74
C CYS A 48 -10.18 -15.75 -15.89
N SER A 49 -10.76 -16.29 -16.97
CA SER A 49 -10.02 -16.83 -18.11
C SER A 49 -9.07 -15.82 -18.76
N LYS A 50 -9.46 -14.54 -18.76
CA LYS A 50 -8.68 -13.45 -19.36
C LYS A 50 -7.52 -12.97 -18.48
N CYS A 51 -7.75 -12.71 -17.19
CA CYS A 51 -6.73 -12.09 -16.34
C CYS A 51 -5.96 -13.08 -15.44
N GLN A 52 -6.52 -14.26 -15.17
CA GLN A 52 -5.96 -15.28 -14.26
C GLN A 52 -5.65 -14.73 -12.85
N VAL A 53 -6.34 -13.67 -12.42
CA VAL A 53 -6.14 -12.99 -11.13
C VAL A 53 -7.40 -13.02 -10.28
N ALA A 54 -8.54 -12.56 -10.82
CA ALA A 54 -9.81 -12.64 -10.13
C ALA A 54 -10.29 -14.09 -10.06
N SER A 55 -10.89 -14.48 -8.94
CA SER A 55 -11.25 -15.85 -8.60
C SER A 55 -12.71 -15.90 -8.15
N TYR A 56 -13.45 -16.92 -8.56
CA TYR A 56 -14.90 -17.01 -8.32
C TYR A 56 -15.32 -18.43 -7.94
N CYS A 57 -16.21 -18.58 -6.97
CA CYS A 57 -16.75 -19.89 -6.62
C CYS A 57 -17.76 -20.40 -7.68
N SER A 58 -18.38 -19.49 -8.43
CA SER A 58 -19.40 -19.80 -9.43
C SER A 58 -19.39 -18.84 -10.62
N LYS A 59 -20.07 -19.22 -11.72
CA LYS A 59 -20.22 -18.34 -12.89
C LYS A 59 -21.11 -17.14 -12.56
N GLU A 60 -22.01 -17.30 -11.61
CA GLU A 60 -22.95 -16.29 -11.12
C GLU A 60 -22.18 -15.19 -10.38
N CYS A 61 -21.26 -15.59 -9.49
CA CYS A 61 -20.35 -14.64 -8.82
C CYS A 61 -19.49 -13.87 -9.83
N GLN A 62 -18.99 -14.55 -10.87
CA GLN A 62 -18.22 -13.89 -11.93
C GLN A 62 -19.05 -12.89 -12.74
N LYS A 63 -20.29 -13.26 -13.11
CA LYS A 63 -21.20 -12.37 -13.86
C LYS A 63 -21.63 -11.16 -13.03
N SER A 64 -21.90 -11.37 -11.74
CA SER A 64 -22.28 -10.31 -10.82
C SER A 64 -21.14 -9.29 -10.64
N ASP A 65 -19.90 -9.77 -10.55
CA ASP A 65 -18.70 -8.92 -10.43
C ASP A 65 -18.29 -8.29 -11.76
N TRP A 66 -18.79 -8.77 -12.91
CA TRP A 66 -18.31 -8.35 -14.24
C TRP A 66 -18.41 -6.85 -14.53
N PRO A 67 -19.48 -6.11 -14.16
CA PRO A 67 -19.53 -4.66 -14.37
C PRO A 67 -18.35 -3.93 -13.72
N GLU A 68 -17.94 -4.37 -12.53
CA GLU A 68 -16.82 -3.80 -11.78
C GLU A 68 -15.46 -4.39 -12.21
N HIS A 69 -15.41 -5.67 -12.55
CA HIS A 69 -14.19 -6.35 -12.97
C HIS A 69 -13.75 -6.01 -14.40
N LYS A 70 -14.70 -5.81 -15.33
CA LYS A 70 -14.43 -5.62 -16.76
C LYS A 70 -13.43 -4.49 -17.04
N PRO A 71 -13.52 -3.30 -16.42
CA PRO A 71 -12.56 -2.21 -16.62
C PRO A 71 -11.12 -2.57 -16.20
N ILE A 72 -10.96 -3.49 -15.24
CA ILE A 72 -9.65 -3.85 -14.66
C ILE A 72 -9.12 -5.20 -15.15
N CYS A 73 -9.94 -5.99 -15.85
CA CYS A 73 -9.66 -7.34 -16.30
C CYS A 73 -8.54 -7.40 -17.37
N GLY A 74 -7.38 -7.92 -16.97
CA GLY A 74 -6.23 -8.20 -17.85
C GLY A 74 -5.03 -7.27 -17.65
N THR A 75 -5.17 -6.27 -16.77
CA THR A 75 -4.01 -5.55 -16.23
C THR A 75 -3.33 -6.42 -15.17
N ALA A 76 -2.03 -6.27 -14.92
CA ALA A 76 -1.41 -6.85 -13.73
C ALA A 76 -2.02 -6.19 -12.50
N GLY A 77 -3.22 -6.66 -12.13
CA GLY A 77 -4.13 -5.89 -11.33
C GLY A 77 -3.62 -5.70 -9.92
N ILE A 78 -4.05 -4.61 -9.30
CA ILE A 78 -3.83 -4.31 -7.89
C ILE A 78 -4.08 -5.55 -6.99
N PRO A 79 -5.06 -6.45 -7.23
CA PRO A 79 -5.21 -7.66 -6.41
C PRO A 79 -3.98 -8.58 -6.39
N LYS A 80 -3.27 -8.72 -7.52
CA LYS A 80 -2.02 -9.52 -7.57
C LYS A 80 -0.90 -8.85 -6.79
N LEU A 81 -0.82 -7.52 -6.85
CA LEU A 81 0.14 -6.71 -6.10
C LEU A 81 -0.17 -6.74 -4.60
N ILE A 82 -1.45 -6.71 -4.21
CA ILE A 82 -1.88 -6.89 -2.82
C ILE A 82 -1.45 -8.27 -2.31
N LYS A 83 -1.69 -9.34 -3.07
CA LYS A 83 -1.19 -10.67 -2.70
C LYS A 83 0.34 -10.70 -2.63
N SER A 84 1.06 -9.96 -3.47
CA SER A 84 2.51 -9.78 -3.30
C SER A 84 2.83 -9.09 -1.97
N LEU A 85 2.20 -7.96 -1.67
CA LEU A 85 2.43 -7.19 -0.45
C LEU A 85 2.30 -8.08 0.79
N MET A 86 1.20 -8.85 0.86
CA MET A 86 0.93 -9.79 1.95
C MET A 86 1.88 -11.01 1.98
N ALA A 87 2.59 -11.27 0.88
CA ALA A 87 3.57 -12.36 0.80
C ALA A 87 5.00 -11.93 1.18
N ASN A 88 5.27 -10.62 1.35
CA ASN A 88 6.60 -10.09 1.67
C ASN A 88 6.77 -9.88 3.19
N PRO A 89 7.59 -10.69 3.90
CA PRO A 89 7.76 -10.59 5.36
C PRO A 89 8.20 -9.22 5.84
N ASP A 90 9.18 -8.62 5.16
CA ASP A 90 9.76 -7.33 5.56
C ASP A 90 8.74 -6.18 5.47
N LEU A 91 7.73 -6.31 4.61
CA LEU A 91 6.65 -5.33 4.49
C LEU A 91 5.54 -5.56 5.54
N LEU A 92 5.40 -6.78 6.05
CA LEU A 92 4.46 -7.10 7.12
C LEU A 92 4.89 -6.54 8.48
N VAL A 93 6.19 -6.33 8.69
CA VAL A 93 6.74 -5.74 9.92
C VAL A 93 6.23 -4.30 10.15
N PRO A 94 6.50 -3.32 9.25
CA PRO A 94 5.98 -1.96 9.42
C PRO A 94 4.44 -1.91 9.37
N LEU A 95 3.80 -2.78 8.58
CA LEU A 95 2.34 -2.87 8.54
C LEU A 95 1.73 -3.38 9.86
N GLY A 96 2.36 -4.37 10.50
CA GLY A 96 1.99 -4.83 11.84
C GLY A 96 2.27 -3.77 12.91
N GLY A 97 3.35 -2.99 12.75
CA GLY A 97 3.61 -1.79 13.54
C GLY A 97 2.47 -0.78 13.49
N CYS A 98 1.88 -0.52 12.31
CA CYS A 98 0.70 0.32 12.19
C CYS A 98 -0.47 -0.18 13.05
N PHE A 99 -0.74 -1.49 13.08
CA PHE A 99 -1.78 -2.06 13.94
C PHE A 99 -1.47 -1.90 15.43
N ILE A 100 -0.23 -2.20 15.83
CA ILE A 100 0.18 -2.11 17.24
C ILE A 100 0.03 -0.68 17.76
N LEU A 101 0.43 0.31 16.96
CA LEU A 101 0.30 1.73 17.30
C LEU A 101 -1.16 2.20 17.25
N ALA A 102 -1.93 1.78 16.25
CA ALA A 102 -3.31 2.25 16.07
C ALA A 102 -4.29 1.73 17.14
N PHE A 103 -4.04 0.55 17.69
CA PHE A 103 -4.92 -0.08 18.69
C PHE A 103 -4.28 -0.22 20.07
N ASP A 104 -3.11 0.40 20.26
CA ASP A 104 -2.31 0.42 21.49
C ASP A 104 -2.06 -1.00 22.04
N LEU A 105 -1.45 -1.87 21.22
CA LEU A 105 -1.39 -3.32 21.49
C LEU A 105 -0.17 -3.79 22.29
N ILE A 106 0.74 -2.90 22.67
CA ILE A 106 1.99 -3.25 23.35
C ILE A 106 1.67 -4.00 24.66
N ASP A 107 0.95 -3.34 25.57
CA ASP A 107 0.59 -3.91 26.88
C ASP A 107 -0.85 -4.42 26.94
N ARG A 108 -1.56 -4.41 25.80
CA ARG A 108 -2.97 -4.77 25.76
C ARG A 108 -3.16 -6.27 25.93
N ALA A 109 -4.08 -6.62 26.83
CA ALA A 109 -4.59 -7.98 26.94
C ALA A 109 -5.17 -8.48 25.61
N ARG A 110 -5.14 -9.80 25.44
CA ARG A 110 -5.66 -10.47 24.24
C ARG A 110 -7.09 -10.03 23.93
N CYS A 111 -7.34 -9.58 22.70
CA CYS A 111 -8.65 -9.09 22.32
C CYS A 111 -9.67 -10.24 22.20
N SER A 112 -10.91 -9.99 22.62
CA SER A 112 -12.05 -10.89 22.46
C SER A 112 -12.87 -10.60 21.20
N GLU A 113 -12.52 -9.54 20.47
CA GLU A 113 -13.20 -9.06 19.27
C GLU A 113 -12.19 -8.64 18.19
N PRO A 114 -12.58 -8.66 16.90
CA PRO A 114 -11.67 -8.30 15.82
C PRO A 114 -11.31 -6.82 15.86
N LEU A 115 -10.01 -6.55 15.70
CA LEU A 115 -9.49 -5.22 15.39
C LEU A 115 -9.32 -5.11 13.88
N VAL A 116 -9.96 -4.11 13.26
CA VAL A 116 -10.00 -3.96 11.81
C VAL A 116 -9.43 -2.61 11.39
N ALA A 117 -8.54 -2.59 10.40
CA ALA A 117 -8.06 -1.35 9.79
C ALA A 117 -8.28 -1.35 8.28
N ARG A 118 -8.48 -0.16 7.72
CA ARG A 118 -8.51 0.11 6.29
C ARG A 118 -7.11 0.47 5.79
N LEU A 119 -6.64 -0.18 4.73
CA LEU A 119 -5.41 0.14 4.01
C LEU A 119 -5.74 0.63 2.60
N ASP A 120 -5.40 1.88 2.29
CA ASP A 120 -5.57 2.42 0.94
C ASP A 120 -4.26 2.31 0.16
N VAL A 121 -4.30 1.65 -0.99
CA VAL A 121 -3.15 1.43 -1.86
C VAL A 121 -3.38 1.97 -3.27
N ALA A 122 -2.30 2.43 -3.91
CA ALA A 122 -2.32 2.92 -5.28
C ALA A 122 -1.04 2.52 -6.03
N LEU A 123 -1.07 2.62 -7.36
CA LEU A 123 0.15 2.61 -8.15
C LEU A 123 0.69 4.02 -8.28
N GLU A 124 1.96 4.19 -7.96
CA GLU A 124 2.71 5.43 -8.20
C GLU A 124 3.86 5.17 -9.18
N PRO A 125 4.33 6.20 -9.92
CA PRO A 125 5.48 6.05 -10.80
C PRO A 125 6.71 5.57 -10.02
N SER A 126 7.37 4.57 -10.57
CA SER A 126 8.58 3.99 -9.97
C SER A 126 9.78 4.95 -9.91
N ASP A 127 9.74 6.00 -10.72
CA ASP A 127 10.71 7.07 -10.78
C ASP A 127 10.04 8.37 -10.30
N ILE A 128 10.65 9.01 -9.32
CA ILE A 128 10.15 10.23 -8.72
C ILE A 128 10.04 11.37 -9.74
N PHE A 129 10.90 11.42 -10.76
CA PHE A 129 10.83 12.43 -11.81
C PHE A 129 9.60 12.24 -12.71
N ASN A 130 9.21 10.98 -12.99
CA ASN A 130 7.96 10.70 -13.69
C ASN A 130 6.75 11.08 -12.82
N CYS A 131 6.84 10.92 -11.49
CA CYS A 131 5.81 11.41 -10.57
C CYS A 131 5.68 12.93 -10.66
N ALA A 132 6.78 13.67 -10.61
CA ALA A 132 6.80 15.13 -10.79
C ALA A 132 6.26 15.57 -12.15
N GLU A 133 6.64 14.90 -13.24
CA GLU A 133 6.13 15.18 -14.59
C GLU A 133 4.59 15.09 -14.65
N ILE A 134 4.02 14.03 -14.07
CA ILE A 134 2.57 13.79 -14.10
C ILE A 134 1.84 14.76 -13.14
N PHE A 135 2.35 14.92 -11.93
CA PHE A 135 1.73 15.73 -10.87
C PHE A 135 1.76 17.23 -11.21
N LEU A 136 2.90 17.75 -11.66
CA LEU A 136 3.06 19.16 -12.01
C LEU A 136 2.64 19.48 -13.45
N GLY A 137 2.31 18.47 -14.26
CA GLY A 137 1.95 18.65 -15.67
C GLY A 137 3.12 19.13 -16.55
N LEU A 138 4.37 18.84 -16.17
CA LEU A 138 5.59 19.35 -16.84
C LEU A 138 5.88 18.74 -18.22
N GLY A 139 4.97 17.91 -18.76
CA GLY A 139 5.07 17.29 -20.08
C GLY A 139 4.80 18.23 -21.28
N GLY A 140 4.88 19.56 -21.07
CA GLY A 140 4.61 20.60 -22.06
C GLY A 140 5.76 21.59 -22.32
N GLY A 141 6.92 21.45 -21.67
CA GLY A 141 8.05 22.36 -21.89
C GLY A 141 9.21 22.20 -20.92
N THR A 142 10.37 21.82 -21.48
CA THR A 142 11.72 22.28 -21.11
C THR A 142 12.20 22.14 -19.66
N LEU A 143 12.76 20.97 -19.32
CA LEU A 143 13.96 20.88 -18.46
C LEU A 143 15.05 19.94 -19.01
N ALA A 144 14.93 19.52 -20.28
CA ALA A 144 16.01 18.87 -21.00
C ALA A 144 16.57 19.87 -22.02
N SER A 145 17.78 20.38 -21.75
CA SER A 145 18.64 20.98 -22.76
C SER A 145 18.94 19.93 -23.84
N GLY A 146 18.19 19.96 -24.93
CA GLY A 146 18.34 19.03 -26.04
C GLY A 146 17.30 19.32 -27.11
N SER A 147 17.74 19.96 -28.18
CA SER A 147 16.95 20.28 -29.38
C SER A 147 16.12 19.09 -29.87
N GLY A 148 14.81 19.26 -29.95
CA GLY A 148 13.93 18.28 -30.56
C GLY A 148 12.49 18.43 -30.10
N SER A 149 11.77 19.38 -30.71
CA SER A 149 10.33 19.53 -30.52
C SER A 149 9.61 18.25 -30.97
N LYS A 150 9.20 17.41 -30.01
CA LYS A 150 8.28 16.29 -30.23
C LYS A 150 7.04 16.50 -29.37
N LYS A 151 5.88 16.44 -30.05
CA LYS A 151 4.54 16.55 -29.49
C LYS A 151 4.37 15.70 -28.22
N ALA A 152 3.69 16.29 -27.24
CA ALA A 152 3.40 15.77 -25.91
C ALA A 152 2.92 14.32 -25.85
N GLY A 153 3.51 13.54 -24.92
CA GLY A 153 2.87 12.69 -23.91
C GLY A 153 1.78 11.66 -24.27
N LYS A 154 1.34 11.55 -25.51
CA LYS A 154 0.32 10.58 -25.94
C LYS A 154 1.03 9.26 -26.27
N GLY A 155 1.20 8.41 -25.26
CA GLY A 155 1.76 7.04 -25.43
C GLY A 155 2.99 6.70 -24.58
N LYS A 156 3.40 7.53 -23.61
CA LYS A 156 4.47 7.15 -22.68
C LYS A 156 3.93 6.11 -21.68
N ASN A 157 4.52 4.91 -21.70
CA ASN A 157 4.22 3.85 -20.73
C ASN A 157 4.97 4.13 -19.43
N TYR A 158 4.25 4.30 -18.34
CA TYR A 158 4.83 4.47 -17.01
C TYR A 158 4.89 3.15 -16.25
N ASN A 159 6.09 2.77 -15.80
CA ASN A 159 6.22 1.67 -14.85
C ASN A 159 5.88 2.17 -13.45
N GLY A 160 4.92 1.53 -12.81
CA GLY A 160 4.43 1.87 -11.48
C GLY A 160 4.90 0.88 -10.42
N MET A 161 4.77 1.28 -9.16
CA MET A 161 4.97 0.45 -7.99
C MET A 161 3.81 0.64 -7.03
N LEU A 162 3.39 -0.43 -6.35
CA LEU A 162 2.38 -0.34 -5.31
C LEU A 162 2.90 0.54 -4.18
N GLN A 163 2.05 1.42 -3.68
CA GLN A 163 2.34 2.28 -2.55
C GLN A 163 1.15 2.32 -1.61
N VAL A 164 1.43 2.42 -0.32
CA VAL A 164 0.42 2.65 0.72
C VAL A 164 0.22 4.16 0.83
N ASN A 165 -1.03 4.59 0.74
CA ASN A 165 -1.43 5.99 0.85
C ASN A 165 -1.98 6.32 2.23
N ALA A 166 -2.71 5.40 2.84
CA ALA A 166 -3.27 5.58 4.17
C ALA A 166 -3.45 4.25 4.91
N PHE A 167 -3.38 4.32 6.24
CA PHE A 167 -3.80 3.27 7.16
C PHE A 167 -4.75 3.91 8.17
N THR A 168 -5.99 3.44 8.23
CA THR A 168 -7.04 4.05 9.07
C THR A 168 -7.68 2.99 9.95
N PRO A 169 -7.56 3.05 11.29
CA PRO A 169 -8.23 2.10 12.17
C PRO A 169 -9.75 2.29 12.13
N ILE A 170 -10.50 1.20 12.11
CA ILE A 170 -11.96 1.22 12.23
C ILE A 170 -12.31 1.24 13.72
N THR A 171 -12.63 2.43 14.23
CA THR A 171 -12.94 2.66 15.66
C THR A 171 -14.42 2.51 15.98
N ASN A 172 -15.31 2.71 15.01
CA ASN A 172 -16.75 2.53 15.18
C ASN A 172 -17.11 1.05 15.11
N PRO A 173 -17.57 0.42 16.21
CA PRO A 173 -17.90 -1.01 16.23
C PRO A 173 -19.01 -1.40 15.24
N LYS A 174 -19.89 -0.46 14.85
CA LYS A 174 -20.94 -0.71 13.85
C LYS A 174 -20.40 -0.99 12.44
N ARG A 175 -19.15 -0.60 12.17
CA ARG A 175 -18.47 -0.89 10.89
C ARG A 175 -17.78 -2.26 10.91
N ILE A 176 -17.75 -2.95 12.05
CA ILE A 176 -17.26 -4.33 12.16
C ILE A 176 -18.42 -5.27 11.81
N THR A 177 -18.33 -5.89 10.65
CA THR A 177 -19.37 -6.77 10.10
C THR A 177 -19.29 -8.19 10.67
N ASP A 178 -20.36 -8.98 10.48
CA ASP A 178 -20.35 -10.41 10.81
C ASP A 178 -19.29 -11.18 10.01
N SER A 179 -19.06 -10.78 8.75
CA SER A 179 -17.99 -11.32 7.91
C SER A 179 -16.61 -11.13 8.55
N HIS A 180 -16.35 -9.96 9.15
CA HIS A 180 -15.11 -9.74 9.91
C HIS A 180 -15.00 -10.70 11.09
N ARG A 181 -16.06 -10.86 11.88
CA ARG A 181 -16.06 -11.75 13.05
C ARG A 181 -15.80 -13.21 12.66
N VAL A 182 -16.43 -13.69 11.58
CA VAL A 182 -16.21 -15.05 11.06
C VAL A 182 -14.76 -15.26 10.63
N VAL A 183 -14.17 -14.34 9.86
CA VAL A 183 -12.77 -14.43 9.43
C VAL A 183 -11.83 -14.43 10.63
N TRP A 184 -12.06 -13.54 11.59
CA TRP A 184 -11.23 -13.42 12.79
C TRP A 184 -11.32 -14.65 13.71
N GLN A 185 -12.52 -15.11 14.04
CA GLN A 185 -12.72 -16.30 14.89
C GLN A 185 -12.02 -17.52 14.30
N ARG A 186 -12.11 -17.71 12.98
CA ARG A 186 -11.44 -18.81 12.30
C ARG A 186 -9.92 -18.70 12.37
N GLU A 187 -9.36 -17.53 12.07
CA GLU A 187 -7.92 -17.36 12.12
C GLU A 187 -7.38 -17.50 13.55
N ARG A 188 -8.14 -17.02 14.54
CA ARG A 188 -7.85 -17.25 15.96
C ARG A 188 -7.85 -18.73 16.32
N ALA A 189 -8.85 -19.50 15.88
CA ALA A 189 -8.89 -20.94 16.10
C ALA A 189 -7.70 -21.65 15.45
N LYS A 190 -7.31 -21.24 14.23
CA LYS A 190 -6.11 -21.76 13.54
C LYS A 190 -4.83 -21.44 14.33
N ALA A 191 -4.68 -20.20 14.80
CA ALA A 191 -3.53 -19.79 15.61
C ALA A 191 -3.46 -20.55 16.95
N ASP A 192 -4.60 -20.73 17.63
CA ASP A 192 -4.70 -21.49 18.88
C ASP A 192 -4.31 -22.96 18.67
N ALA A 193 -4.83 -23.60 17.62
CA ALA A 193 -4.51 -24.98 17.28
C ALA A 193 -3.02 -25.17 16.89
N ALA A 194 -2.39 -24.14 16.33
CA ALA A 194 -0.97 -24.14 15.99
C ALA A 194 -0.03 -23.80 17.17
N GLY A 195 -0.57 -23.60 18.39
CA GLY A 195 0.21 -23.20 19.56
C GLY A 195 0.58 -21.71 19.61
N SER A 196 0.10 -20.91 18.65
CA SER A 196 0.37 -19.48 18.51
C SER A 196 -0.66 -18.61 19.23
N ARG A 197 -1.17 -19.05 20.38
CA ARG A 197 -2.24 -18.38 21.14
C ARG A 197 -1.88 -16.94 21.56
N ALA A 198 -0.59 -16.68 21.76
CA ALA A 198 -0.06 -15.37 22.12
C ALA A 198 -0.07 -14.37 20.96
N ASN A 199 -0.22 -14.83 19.70
CA ASN A 199 -0.33 -13.94 18.56
C ASN A 199 -1.70 -13.25 18.57
N GLU A 200 -1.69 -11.92 18.42
CA GLU A 200 -2.93 -11.17 18.23
C GLU A 200 -3.38 -11.30 16.76
N VAL A 201 -4.67 -11.52 16.53
CA VAL A 201 -5.21 -11.61 15.17
C VAL A 201 -5.92 -10.31 14.86
N VAL A 202 -5.47 -9.64 13.81
CA VAL A 202 -6.04 -8.39 13.30
C VAL A 202 -6.50 -8.56 11.86
N LEU A 203 -7.41 -7.73 11.41
CA LEU A 203 -7.96 -7.76 10.05
C LEU A 203 -7.64 -6.48 9.29
N LEU A 204 -7.30 -6.63 8.01
CA LEU A 204 -6.97 -5.52 7.14
C LEU A 204 -7.87 -5.52 5.91
N ASP A 205 -8.71 -4.49 5.78
CA ASP A 205 -9.51 -4.25 4.59
C ASP A 205 -8.70 -3.40 3.61
N ILE A 206 -8.40 -3.94 2.43
CA ILE A 206 -7.51 -3.27 1.48
C ILE A 206 -8.33 -2.64 0.37
N PHE A 207 -8.18 -1.33 0.18
CA PHE A 207 -8.88 -0.50 -0.79
C PHE A 207 -7.95 0.01 -1.88
N HIS A 208 -8.48 0.15 -3.10
CA HIS A 208 -7.73 0.65 -4.25
C HIS A 208 -7.96 2.17 -4.42
N ALA A 209 -7.17 2.78 -5.29
CA ALA A 209 -7.25 4.19 -5.63
C ALA A 209 -8.54 4.63 -6.37
N ASP A 210 -9.53 3.77 -6.55
CA ASP A 210 -10.88 4.10 -7.01
C ASP A 210 -11.93 3.96 -5.88
N GLY A 211 -11.49 3.62 -4.66
CA GLY A 211 -12.35 3.41 -3.51
C GLY A 211 -12.98 2.02 -3.44
N GLN A 212 -12.68 1.11 -4.39
CA GLN A 212 -13.17 -0.26 -4.32
C GLN A 212 -12.40 -1.08 -3.27
N MET A 213 -13.15 -1.81 -2.44
CA MET A 213 -12.58 -2.75 -1.48
C MET A 213 -12.17 -4.04 -2.21
N SER A 214 -10.95 -4.49 -1.97
CA SER A 214 -10.39 -5.67 -2.62
C SER A 214 -10.63 -6.95 -1.86
N MET A 215 -10.29 -6.96 -0.56
CA MET A 215 -10.30 -8.14 0.30
C MET A 215 -10.06 -7.73 1.75
N THR A 216 -10.58 -8.56 2.66
CA THR A 216 -10.20 -8.58 4.08
C THR A 216 -9.11 -9.63 4.29
N VAL A 217 -7.94 -9.22 4.78
CA VAL A 217 -6.80 -10.11 5.03
C VAL A 217 -6.56 -10.22 6.53
N PRO A 218 -6.57 -11.43 7.12
CA PRO A 218 -6.15 -11.59 8.50
C PRO A 218 -4.62 -11.56 8.62
N MET A 219 -4.12 -10.96 9.69
CA MET A 219 -2.71 -10.93 10.06
C MET A 219 -2.53 -11.39 11.49
N GLN A 220 -1.44 -12.12 11.76
CA GLN A 220 -1.04 -12.51 13.11
C GLN A 220 0.13 -11.63 13.56
N LEU A 221 -0.03 -10.95 14.69
CA LEU A 221 0.98 -10.09 15.30
C LEU A 221 1.62 -10.86 16.45
N SER A 222 2.90 -11.21 16.32
CA SER A 222 3.62 -11.95 17.35
C SER A 222 4.01 -11.08 18.54
N PRO A 223 4.23 -11.66 19.73
CA PRO A 223 4.78 -10.94 20.88
C PRO A 223 6.10 -10.23 20.54
N GLY A 224 7.03 -10.90 19.84
CA GLY A 224 8.29 -10.28 19.45
C GLY A 224 8.15 -9.06 18.53
N LEU A 225 7.07 -8.97 17.73
CA LEU A 225 6.80 -7.75 16.97
C LEU A 225 6.30 -6.62 17.88
N LYS A 226 5.54 -6.94 18.94
CA LYS A 226 5.13 -5.95 19.95
C LYS A 226 6.33 -5.41 20.71
N ASP A 227 7.25 -6.29 21.12
CA ASP A 227 8.48 -5.92 21.82
C ASP A 227 9.33 -4.99 20.94
N LEU A 228 9.51 -5.35 19.66
CA LEU A 228 10.23 -4.53 18.69
C LEU A 228 9.60 -3.14 18.50
N VAL A 229 8.26 -3.06 18.43
CA VAL A 229 7.56 -1.77 18.33
C VAL A 229 7.65 -0.96 19.62
N ALA A 230 7.67 -1.62 20.79
CA ALA A 230 7.88 -0.95 22.07
C ALA A 230 9.28 -0.32 22.15
N GLU A 231 10.31 -1.05 21.72
CA GLU A 231 11.68 -0.53 21.58
C GLU A 231 11.70 0.68 20.64
N TRP A 232 11.13 0.56 19.44
CA TRP A 232 11.07 1.68 18.49
C TRP A 232 10.30 2.88 19.01
N LYS A 233 9.25 2.67 19.82
CA LYS A 233 8.47 3.75 20.45
C LYS A 233 9.29 4.51 21.48
N ALA A 234 10.17 3.84 22.22
CA ALA A 234 11.06 4.48 23.18
C ALA A 234 12.23 5.22 22.48
N ASP A 235 12.81 4.58 21.46
CA ASP A 235 14.11 4.97 20.91
C ASP A 235 14.06 5.72 19.58
N GLY A 236 12.94 5.65 18.88
CA GLY A 236 12.81 6.10 17.49
C GLY A 236 13.50 5.18 16.47
N PHE A 237 13.19 5.39 15.19
CA PHE A 237 13.75 4.65 14.07
C PHE A 237 15.05 5.29 13.56
N ALA A 238 16.14 4.53 13.50
CA ALA A 238 17.30 4.94 12.70
C ALA A 238 16.99 4.64 11.22
N LYS A 239 16.92 5.67 10.34
CA LYS A 239 16.86 5.39 8.90
C LYS A 239 18.25 4.94 8.42
N PRO A 240 18.35 3.98 7.49
CA PRO A 240 19.61 3.61 6.86
C PRO A 240 20.32 4.78 6.14
N THR A 241 19.59 5.86 5.85
CA THR A 241 20.04 7.03 5.09
C THR A 241 20.41 8.24 5.95
N ASP A 242 20.22 8.17 7.28
CA ASP A 242 20.37 9.31 8.18
C ASP A 242 21.73 9.30 8.88
N VAL A 243 22.83 9.14 8.12
CA VAL A 243 24.14 9.61 8.59
C VAL A 243 24.30 11.00 8.01
N ASP A 244 24.05 12.02 8.83
CA ASP A 244 24.38 13.38 8.42
C ASP A 244 25.90 13.50 8.18
N PRO A 245 26.40 14.55 7.50
CA PRO A 245 27.84 14.73 7.27
C PRO A 245 28.69 14.81 8.56
N THR A 246 28.04 14.93 9.73
CA THR A 246 28.66 14.98 11.06
C THR A 246 28.62 13.63 11.80
N GLY A 247 28.04 12.59 11.19
CA GLY A 247 27.89 11.26 11.79
C GLY A 247 26.70 11.12 12.74
N LYS A 248 25.81 12.12 12.83
CA LYS A 248 24.67 12.11 13.77
C LYS A 248 23.46 11.44 13.12
N THR A 249 22.97 10.38 13.76
CA THR A 249 21.73 9.72 13.35
C THR A 249 20.53 10.42 13.95
N THR A 250 19.73 11.09 13.12
CA THR A 250 18.40 11.56 13.52
C THR A 250 17.46 10.36 13.56
N ARG A 251 16.91 10.07 14.75
CA ARG A 251 15.93 9.00 14.94
C ARG A 251 14.52 9.57 14.78
N ASP A 252 13.75 9.02 13.85
CA ASP A 252 12.37 9.43 13.63
C ASP A 252 11.44 8.85 14.70
N PRO A 253 10.39 9.57 15.13
CA PRO A 253 9.43 9.03 16.08
C PRO A 253 8.71 7.80 15.50
N CYS A 254 8.45 6.80 16.34
CA CYS A 254 7.68 5.63 15.94
C CYS A 254 6.18 5.95 15.89
N THR A 255 5.66 6.13 14.68
CA THR A 255 4.26 6.48 14.43
C THR A 255 3.70 5.62 13.29
N ILE A 256 2.38 5.63 13.12
CA ILE A 256 1.73 4.98 11.96
C ILE A 256 2.29 5.58 10.66
N GLN A 257 2.50 6.90 10.63
CA GLN A 257 2.98 7.60 9.44
C GLN A 257 4.41 7.19 9.07
N THR A 258 5.32 7.15 10.03
CA THR A 258 6.72 6.73 9.78
C THR A 258 6.80 5.25 9.43
N SER A 259 5.92 4.41 9.98
CA SER A 259 5.78 3.00 9.58
C SER A 259 5.36 2.85 8.11
N ILE A 260 4.37 3.63 7.65
CA ILE A 260 3.97 3.67 6.23
C ILE A 260 5.12 4.17 5.35
N GLN A 261 5.85 5.20 5.78
CA GLN A 261 7.00 5.74 5.03
C GLN A 261 8.10 4.69 4.85
N ILE A 262 8.43 3.93 5.90
CA ILE A 262 9.40 2.82 5.84
C ILE A 262 8.94 1.75 4.85
N LEU A 263 7.68 1.31 4.95
CA LEU A 263 7.08 0.34 4.04
C LEU A 263 7.21 0.80 2.58
N ASN A 264 6.81 2.04 2.31
CA ASN A 264 6.88 2.65 0.98
C ASN A 264 8.33 2.79 0.48
N ALA A 265 9.28 3.13 1.35
CA ALA A 265 10.70 3.23 1.04
C ALA A 265 11.29 1.87 0.65
N TYR A 266 10.91 0.78 1.33
CA TYR A 266 11.31 -0.57 0.93
C TYR A 266 10.82 -0.96 -0.46
N ILE A 267 9.55 -0.67 -0.79
CA ILE A 267 9.01 -0.94 -2.13
C ILE A 267 9.77 -0.13 -3.20
N ARG A 268 10.09 1.13 -2.90
CA ARG A 268 10.85 2.02 -3.79
C ARG A 268 12.28 1.51 -4.05
N ALA A 269 12.95 1.03 -3.00
CA ALA A 269 14.31 0.53 -3.07
C ALA A 269 14.45 -0.73 -3.94
N ASP A 270 13.41 -1.55 -4.05
CA ASP A 270 13.41 -2.77 -4.88
C ASP A 270 13.31 -2.48 -6.39
N ARG A 271 14.36 -1.90 -6.97
CA ARG A 271 14.43 -1.56 -8.41
C ARG A 271 14.39 -2.79 -9.32
N LYS A 272 14.85 -3.94 -8.82
CA LYS A 272 14.90 -5.22 -9.56
C LYS A 272 13.55 -5.98 -9.50
N ASN A 273 12.52 -5.40 -8.86
CA ASN A 273 11.18 -5.99 -8.71
C ASN A 273 11.20 -7.38 -8.05
N LYS A 274 12.13 -7.62 -7.12
CA LYS A 274 12.22 -8.87 -6.35
C LYS A 274 10.95 -9.14 -5.55
N MET A 275 10.34 -8.10 -4.97
CA MET A 275 9.10 -8.13 -4.17
C MET A 275 7.83 -8.27 -5.01
N LEU A 276 7.93 -8.15 -6.34
CA LEU A 276 6.82 -8.29 -7.29
C LEU A 276 5.68 -7.29 -7.05
N LEU A 277 6.06 -6.04 -6.75
CA LEU A 277 5.16 -4.93 -6.45
C LEU A 277 5.14 -3.86 -7.56
N ARG A 278 5.80 -4.11 -8.69
CA ARG A 278 5.79 -3.22 -9.85
C ARG A 278 4.88 -3.73 -10.96
N ALA A 279 4.19 -2.81 -11.63
CA ALA A 279 3.27 -3.08 -12.73
C ALA A 279 3.17 -1.87 -13.67
N GLN A 280 2.76 -2.10 -14.91
CA GLN A 280 2.44 -1.03 -15.84
C GLN A 280 1.27 -0.19 -15.29
N MET A 281 1.43 1.13 -15.23
CA MET A 281 0.39 2.05 -14.80
C MET A 281 -0.71 2.18 -15.86
N ARG A 282 -1.95 2.28 -15.39
CA ARG A 282 -3.16 2.48 -16.20
C ARG A 282 -3.49 3.96 -16.32
N PRO A 283 -4.27 4.37 -17.33
CA PRO A 283 -4.74 5.76 -17.43
C PRO A 283 -5.45 6.27 -16.16
N ALA A 284 -6.22 5.41 -15.49
CA ALA A 284 -6.87 5.75 -14.21
C ALA A 284 -5.87 6.05 -13.09
N ASP A 285 -4.77 5.28 -13.00
CA ASP A 285 -3.72 5.52 -11.99
C ASP A 285 -3.05 6.88 -12.23
N LEU A 286 -2.78 7.22 -13.49
CA LEU A 286 -2.23 8.52 -13.87
C LEU A 286 -3.20 9.67 -13.59
N GLN A 287 -4.51 9.44 -13.73
CA GLN A 287 -5.52 10.45 -13.51
C GLN A 287 -5.59 10.86 -12.04
N VAL A 288 -5.52 9.91 -11.10
CA VAL A 288 -5.48 10.21 -9.65
C VAL A 288 -4.32 11.14 -9.30
N ILE A 289 -3.15 10.97 -9.93
CA ILE A 289 -1.97 11.82 -9.70
C ILE A 289 -2.20 13.24 -10.24
N ARG A 290 -2.85 13.38 -11.41
CA ARG A 290 -3.20 14.68 -11.97
C ARG A 290 -4.24 15.39 -11.09
N ASP A 291 -5.30 14.68 -10.72
CA ASP A 291 -6.39 15.19 -9.90
C ASP A 291 -5.88 15.66 -8.53
N ALA A 292 -4.89 14.97 -7.95
CA ALA A 292 -4.25 15.38 -6.70
C ALA A 292 -3.64 16.79 -6.77
N ALA A 293 -3.12 17.21 -7.93
CA ALA A 293 -2.57 18.54 -8.12
C ALA A 293 -3.64 19.58 -8.53
N THR A 294 -4.57 19.20 -9.40
CA THR A 294 -5.49 20.15 -10.05
C THR A 294 -6.81 20.30 -9.30
N ASP A 295 -7.46 19.19 -8.93
CA ASP A 295 -8.81 19.15 -8.36
C ASP A 295 -8.97 17.95 -7.41
N PRO A 296 -8.40 18.00 -6.19
CA PRO A 296 -8.39 16.87 -5.26
C PRO A 296 -9.76 16.71 -4.58
N LYS A 297 -10.81 16.35 -5.34
CA LYS A 297 -12.16 16.09 -4.81
C LYS A 297 -12.40 14.64 -4.46
N THR A 298 -11.67 13.73 -5.09
CA THR A 298 -11.80 12.30 -4.85
C THR A 298 -10.97 11.91 -3.63
N THR A 299 -11.49 10.98 -2.81
CA THR A 299 -10.76 10.41 -1.68
C THR A 299 -9.32 9.98 -2.04
N PRO A 300 -9.08 9.26 -3.15
CA PRO A 300 -7.74 8.84 -3.55
C PRO A 300 -6.80 10.00 -3.89
N ALA A 301 -7.31 11.06 -4.55
CA ALA A 301 -6.53 12.25 -4.86
C ALA A 301 -6.16 13.04 -3.59
N ILE A 302 -7.10 13.16 -2.64
CA ILE A 302 -6.86 13.81 -1.34
C ILE A 302 -5.81 13.04 -0.54
N MET A 303 -5.90 11.71 -0.47
CA MET A 303 -4.90 10.87 0.20
C MET A 303 -3.52 11.05 -0.42
N LEU A 304 -3.42 11.02 -1.76
CA LEU A 304 -2.17 11.18 -2.45
C LEU A 304 -1.57 12.58 -2.23
N LEU A 305 -2.37 13.65 -2.30
CA LEU A 305 -1.90 15.00 -2.00
C LEU A 305 -1.44 15.13 -0.55
N THR A 306 -2.18 14.55 0.39
CA THR A 306 -1.80 14.50 1.82
C THR A 306 -0.44 13.82 1.99
N LYS A 307 -0.24 12.68 1.33
CA LYS A 307 1.04 11.96 1.33
C LYS A 307 2.18 12.79 0.72
N ILE A 308 1.96 13.37 -0.47
CA ILE A 308 2.93 14.22 -1.18
C ILE A 308 3.37 15.40 -0.30
N SER A 309 2.43 16.05 0.39
CA SER A 309 2.74 17.20 1.24
C SER A 309 3.61 16.87 2.46
N ARG A 310 3.63 15.60 2.90
CA ARG A 310 4.22 15.19 4.17
C ARG A 310 5.48 14.35 4.02
N GLU A 311 5.57 13.48 3.00
CA GLU A 311 6.73 12.59 2.90
C GLU A 311 7.95 13.34 2.32
N PRO A 312 9.15 13.21 2.93
CA PRO A 312 10.36 13.91 2.51
C PRO A 312 10.73 13.73 1.03
N ILE A 313 10.47 12.55 0.46
CA ILE A 313 10.82 12.22 -0.93
C ILE A 313 10.13 13.12 -1.97
N TYR A 314 8.95 13.68 -1.65
CA TYR A 314 8.22 14.55 -2.58
C TYR A 314 8.43 16.03 -2.33
N GLN A 315 9.10 16.42 -1.24
CA GLN A 315 9.21 17.83 -0.85
C GLN A 315 9.71 18.75 -1.98
N PRO A 316 10.71 18.37 -2.80
CA PRO A 316 11.11 19.19 -3.94
C PRO A 316 9.97 19.44 -4.94
N MET A 317 9.17 18.42 -5.25
CA MET A 317 8.03 18.53 -6.16
C MET A 317 6.87 19.29 -5.52
N TYR A 318 6.60 19.05 -4.24
CA TYR A 318 5.53 19.72 -3.50
C TYR A 318 5.79 21.22 -3.36
N GLN A 319 7.03 21.62 -3.11
CA GLN A 319 7.41 23.03 -3.01
C GLN A 319 7.13 23.77 -4.34
N VAL A 320 7.52 23.20 -5.48
CA VAL A 320 7.21 23.75 -6.81
C VAL A 320 5.70 23.88 -7.02
N PHE A 321 4.92 22.90 -6.57
CA PHE A 321 3.46 22.96 -6.63
C PHE A 321 2.88 24.10 -5.78
N VAL A 322 3.36 24.29 -4.55
CA VAL A 322 2.94 25.39 -3.68
C VAL A 322 3.24 26.74 -4.33
N GLU A 323 4.46 26.92 -4.84
CA GLU A 323 4.89 28.16 -5.50
C GLU A 323 4.05 28.49 -6.74
N ALA A 324 3.83 27.50 -7.61
CA ALA A 324 2.99 27.68 -8.79
C ALA A 324 1.55 28.05 -8.43
N ARG A 325 0.98 27.44 -7.38
CA ARG A 325 -0.37 27.74 -6.91
C ARG A 325 -0.47 29.13 -6.28
N MET A 326 0.50 29.49 -5.44
CA MET A 326 0.61 30.84 -4.87
C MET A 326 0.70 31.91 -5.96
N ALA A 327 1.49 31.67 -7.01
CA ALA A 327 1.61 32.59 -8.14
C ALA A 327 0.30 32.73 -8.95
N ALA A 328 -0.48 31.64 -9.07
CA ALA A 328 -1.71 31.63 -9.86
C ALA A 328 -2.94 32.18 -9.10
N THR A 329 -3.06 31.91 -7.80
CA THR A 329 -4.27 32.21 -7.02
C THR A 329 -4.05 33.11 -5.82
N GLY A 330 -2.80 33.40 -5.43
CA GLY A 330 -2.47 34.13 -4.20
C GLY A 330 -2.76 33.36 -2.91
N VAL A 331 -3.13 32.08 -2.98
CA VAL A 331 -3.55 31.27 -1.84
C VAL A 331 -2.81 29.94 -1.85
N ALA A 332 -2.29 29.54 -0.68
CA ALA A 332 -1.56 28.28 -0.53
C ALA A 332 -2.52 27.09 -0.78
N PRO A 333 -2.03 25.97 -1.34
CA PRO A 333 -2.86 24.79 -1.50
C PRO A 333 -3.36 24.29 -0.15
N SER A 334 -4.68 24.31 0.04
CA SER A 334 -5.33 23.64 1.16
C SER A 334 -5.51 22.15 0.84
N ILE A 335 -5.12 21.28 1.77
CA ILE A 335 -5.40 19.85 1.68
C ILE A 335 -6.78 19.61 2.30
N PRO A 336 -7.77 19.09 1.55
CA PRO A 336 -9.09 18.81 2.10
C PRO A 336 -9.03 17.85 3.29
N VAL A 337 -9.83 18.10 4.32
CA VAL A 337 -9.98 17.17 5.44
C VAL A 337 -10.73 15.94 4.95
N LEU A 338 -10.16 14.76 5.20
CA LEU A 338 -10.70 13.50 4.74
C LEU A 338 -11.36 12.75 5.90
N ASN A 339 -12.70 12.67 5.88
CA ASN A 339 -13.47 11.87 6.84
C ASN A 339 -13.75 10.48 6.26
N LEU A 340 -12.84 9.53 6.49
CA LEU A 340 -12.92 8.20 5.90
C LEU A 340 -13.87 7.25 6.63
N LEU A 341 -14.09 7.46 7.94
CA LEU A 341 -14.74 6.50 8.83
C LEU A 341 -15.53 7.19 9.95
#